data_AF-A0A1Y0G2J2-F1
#
_entry.id   AF-A0A1Y0G2J2-F1
#
_cell.length_a   1.000
_cell.length_b   1.000
_cell.length_c   1.000
_cell.angle_alpha   90.00
_cell.angle_beta   90.00
_cell.angle_gamma   90.00
#
_symmetry.space_group_name_H-M   'P 1'
#
loop_
_entity.id
_entity.type
_entity.pdbx_description
1 polymer ?
#
loop_
_entity_poly.entity_id
_entity_poly.type
_entity_poly.pdbx_seq_one_letter_code
_entity_poly.pdbx_strand_id
1 'polypeptide(L)'
;MNQLISGLLNPGRVTALGIFTLMFSLLSNPVAAQLPYCNGIFQDGVQTHGGYQNFINFGYNARVTNGYNQQLRAPTVTSNQWSLIKSCGSQHCSAGGDPVFKLWLDSLPGTNSTLEYLVPAGKKMIIGEDVEDIGKVELKEYATGEFSSRGNRYVIDRLFVGFKGTLRLPEGNYYVRDFRMEVESRIEVIGDGAVNLFVQNHLDVPFKAQINANTKDPSRLAIYTESSSQFHVLSKTHAFIVTENELILSHGAKIYGGVVGQYIHLESESEVIFDQSAALGIYITDLCYGERSTPIFPRTVFIEYDPAAVTNNIAPIYASLDSRTESNIQITRATVRNASGEFHPEIINGLAAYFEIELVIGDNYFTVTLEDLDGREYTREVYIPYFLPPEFHNVLPANGTVFNTNEIAVTGEIQTSWPFEFLLLLLDGDSYPLDLSTEGIARFSINKALDEGTQTLVLRLYSPSAIAVEKEIQVEYVPPATD
;
A
#
# COMPACT_ATOMS: atom_id res chain seq x y z
N MET A 1 -80.66 48.61 21.95
CA MET A 1 -80.13 49.94 22.33
C MET A 1 -79.20 50.38 21.21
N ASN A 2 -79.73 51.26 20.34
CA ASN A 2 -79.12 52.21 19.37
C ASN A 2 -77.65 51.99 18.93
N GLN A 3 -77.32 51.73 17.66
CA GLN A 3 -77.38 52.57 16.42
C GLN A 3 -76.09 53.38 16.10
N LEU A 4 -75.76 53.40 14.79
CA LEU A 4 -74.96 54.38 13.99
C LEU A 4 -73.43 54.24 14.01
N ILE A 5 -72.68 54.06 12.92
CA ILE A 5 -72.60 54.63 11.54
C ILE A 5 -72.00 56.05 11.45
N SER A 6 -71.06 56.18 10.49
CA SER A 6 -70.36 57.36 9.93
C SER A 6 -69.06 57.76 10.65
N GLY A 7 -67.91 57.94 10.02
CA GLY A 7 -67.54 58.11 8.61
C GLY A 7 -66.81 59.45 8.45
N LEU A 8 -65.59 59.48 7.91
CA LEU A 8 -65.04 60.58 7.11
C LEU A 8 -63.64 60.27 6.55
N LEU A 9 -63.48 60.74 5.32
CA LEU A 9 -62.39 60.57 4.36
C LEU A 9 -61.14 61.39 4.73
N ASN A 10 -59.96 60.91 4.34
CA ASN A 10 -58.98 61.79 3.69
C ASN A 10 -58.04 61.01 2.74
N PRO A 11 -57.94 61.37 1.44
CA PRO A 11 -57.01 60.79 0.49
C PRO A 11 -55.75 61.65 0.34
N GLY A 12 -54.57 61.03 0.30
CA GLY A 12 -53.32 61.74 0.07
C GLY A 12 -52.16 60.81 -0.28
N ARG A 13 -51.83 60.77 -1.58
CA ARG A 13 -50.56 60.40 -2.27
C ARG A 13 -49.35 60.13 -1.34
N VAL A 14 -48.48 59.16 -1.59
CA VAL A 14 -47.48 59.13 -2.67
C VAL A 14 -46.85 57.72 -2.72
N THR A 15 -46.62 57.24 -3.94
CA THR A 15 -45.80 56.10 -4.36
C THR A 15 -44.39 56.05 -3.75
N ALA A 16 -43.98 54.91 -3.21
CA ALA A 16 -42.57 54.50 -3.21
C ALA A 16 -42.43 52.97 -3.15
N LEU A 17 -41.94 52.45 -4.27
CA LEU A 17 -41.42 51.12 -4.52
C LEU A 17 -40.34 50.77 -3.48
N GLY A 18 -40.54 49.69 -2.71
CA GLY A 18 -39.57 49.21 -1.73
C GLY A 18 -39.44 47.70 -1.82
N ILE A 19 -38.50 47.26 -2.64
CA ILE A 19 -38.08 45.87 -2.85
C ILE A 19 -37.68 45.29 -1.48
N PHE A 20 -38.45 44.32 -0.98
CA PHE A 20 -38.13 43.58 0.23
C PHE A 20 -37.19 42.43 -0.16
N THR A 21 -35.89 42.72 -0.20
CA THR A 21 -34.83 41.74 -0.48
C THR A 21 -34.76 40.77 0.70
N LEU A 22 -35.25 39.55 0.48
CA LEU A 22 -35.14 38.43 1.40
C LEU A 22 -33.66 38.02 1.51
N MET A 23 -32.94 38.56 2.49
CA MET A 23 -31.60 38.11 2.85
C MET A 23 -31.70 36.73 3.52
N PHE A 24 -31.67 35.67 2.71
CA PHE A 24 -31.47 34.31 3.16
C PHE A 24 -29.97 34.15 3.48
N SER A 25 -29.60 34.46 4.72
CA SER A 25 -28.27 34.19 5.26
C SER A 25 -28.04 32.68 5.32
N LEU A 26 -27.47 32.13 4.25
CA LEU A 26 -26.84 30.81 4.21
C LEU A 26 -25.67 30.82 5.21
N LEU A 27 -25.94 30.39 6.45
CA LEU A 27 -24.89 29.96 7.37
C LEU A 27 -24.31 28.66 6.82
N SER A 28 -23.29 28.78 5.96
CA SER A 28 -22.43 27.66 5.60
C SER A 28 -21.65 27.25 6.85
N ASN A 29 -22.12 26.21 7.53
CA ASN A 29 -21.29 25.50 8.49
C ASN A 29 -20.02 25.06 7.72
N PRO A 30 -18.80 25.40 8.18
CA PRO A 30 -17.61 24.83 7.60
C PRO A 30 -17.70 23.31 7.80
N VAL A 31 -17.80 22.57 6.70
CA VAL A 31 -17.67 21.12 6.70
C VAL A 31 -16.22 20.87 7.11
N ALA A 32 -16.03 20.50 8.38
CA ALA A 32 -14.72 20.21 8.92
C ALA A 32 -14.15 18.99 8.19
N ALA A 33 -12.99 19.20 7.61
CA ALA A 33 -12.27 18.22 6.84
C ALA A 33 -11.72 17.13 7.77
N GLN A 34 -12.23 15.91 7.62
CA GLN A 34 -12.01 14.81 8.56
C GLN A 34 -10.67 14.13 8.26
N LEU A 35 -9.82 13.93 9.29
CA LEU A 35 -8.60 13.12 9.16
C LEU A 35 -8.92 11.73 8.60
N PRO A 36 -7.98 11.05 7.91
CA PRO A 36 -8.19 9.66 7.58
C PRO A 36 -8.50 8.91 8.86
N TYR A 37 -9.72 8.37 8.93
CA TYR A 37 -10.05 7.32 9.88
C TYR A 37 -8.96 6.24 9.79
N CYS A 38 -8.69 5.50 10.88
CA CYS A 38 -7.70 4.42 10.82
C CYS A 38 -7.95 3.42 9.66
N ASN A 39 -9.19 3.37 9.14
CA ASN A 39 -9.51 2.61 7.93
C ASN A 39 -8.66 2.98 6.70
N GLY A 40 -8.14 4.21 6.61
CA GLY A 40 -7.30 4.68 5.53
C GLY A 40 -5.87 4.16 5.62
N ILE A 41 -5.46 3.72 6.82
CA ILE A 41 -4.17 3.08 7.07
C ILE A 41 -4.23 1.61 6.69
N PHE A 42 -5.33 0.90 6.96
CA PHE A 42 -5.48 -0.52 6.63
C PHE A 42 -6.54 -0.72 5.56
N GLN A 43 -6.12 -0.51 4.30
CA GLN A 43 -6.93 -0.67 3.10
C GLN A 43 -6.89 -2.09 2.54
N ASP A 44 -5.99 -2.96 3.02
CA ASP A 44 -5.96 -4.41 2.77
C ASP A 44 -5.19 -5.11 3.91
N GLY A 45 -5.01 -6.43 3.82
CA GLY A 45 -4.28 -7.23 4.81
C GLY A 45 -2.80 -6.90 4.90
N VAL A 46 -2.15 -6.62 3.77
CA VAL A 46 -0.73 -6.29 3.71
C VAL A 46 -0.50 -5.20 2.67
N GLN A 47 0.31 -4.22 3.03
CA GLN A 47 0.50 -3.00 2.24
C GLN A 47 1.75 -2.27 2.71
N THR A 48 2.36 -1.50 1.82
CA THR A 48 3.57 -0.74 2.16
C THR A 48 3.27 0.73 2.42
N HIS A 49 4.11 1.41 3.19
CA HIS A 49 4.22 2.87 3.20
C HIS A 49 5.55 3.30 2.58
N GLY A 50 5.69 4.56 2.16
CA GLY A 50 6.96 5.14 1.68
C GLY A 50 7.09 5.24 0.15
N GLY A 51 8.29 5.00 -0.41
CA GLY A 51 8.63 5.27 -1.82
C GLY A 51 8.71 4.02 -2.72
N TYR A 52 9.03 4.21 -4.00
CA TYR A 52 8.96 3.17 -5.06
C TYR A 52 9.85 1.93 -4.87
N GLN A 53 10.85 1.97 -3.98
CA GLN A 53 11.72 0.82 -3.68
C GLN A 53 11.12 -0.17 -2.67
N ASN A 54 9.97 0.16 -2.11
CA ASN A 54 9.31 -0.61 -1.07
C ASN A 54 8.55 -1.78 -1.67
N PHE A 55 8.52 -2.91 -0.96
CA PHE A 55 8.00 -4.14 -1.53
C PHE A 55 7.34 -5.07 -0.51
N ILE A 56 6.52 -5.97 -1.06
CA ILE A 56 5.98 -7.13 -0.37
C ILE A 56 6.50 -8.38 -1.08
N ASN A 57 7.14 -9.28 -0.35
CA ASN A 57 7.67 -10.53 -0.88
C ASN A 57 6.95 -11.73 -0.22
N PHE A 58 6.31 -12.55 -1.04
CA PHE A 58 5.69 -13.80 -0.64
C PHE A 58 6.61 -14.99 -0.93
N GLY A 59 7.06 -15.64 0.14
CA GLY A 59 7.73 -16.93 0.14
C GLY A 59 6.80 -18.07 -0.27
N TYR A 60 7.31 -19.31 -0.16
CA TYR A 60 6.59 -20.50 -0.61
C TYR A 60 5.27 -20.69 0.15
N ASN A 61 4.13 -20.71 -0.55
CA ASN A 61 2.78 -20.81 0.02
C ASN A 61 2.39 -19.70 1.02
N ALA A 62 3.20 -18.63 1.13
CA ALA A 62 2.86 -17.48 1.93
C ALA A 62 1.64 -16.76 1.33
N ARG A 63 0.75 -16.23 2.18
CA ARG A 63 -0.51 -15.64 1.67
C ARG A 63 -1.12 -14.57 2.57
N VAL A 64 -1.93 -13.73 1.93
CA VAL A 64 -2.95 -12.90 2.56
C VAL A 64 -4.30 -13.54 2.27
N THR A 65 -5.16 -13.64 3.28
CA THR A 65 -6.54 -14.10 3.12
C THR A 65 -7.51 -13.03 3.58
N ASN A 66 -8.72 -13.03 3.01
CA ASN A 66 -9.77 -12.06 3.28
C ASN A 66 -9.40 -10.59 2.97
N GLY A 67 -8.41 -10.37 2.12
CA GLY A 67 -8.11 -9.05 1.56
C GLY A 67 -9.27 -8.50 0.73
N TYR A 68 -9.30 -7.19 0.50
CA TYR A 68 -10.36 -6.56 -0.30
C TYR A 68 -10.18 -6.86 -1.79
N ASN A 69 -8.94 -6.90 -2.26
CA ASN A 69 -8.61 -7.18 -3.64
C ASN A 69 -7.32 -8.02 -3.73
N GLN A 70 -6.88 -8.30 -4.95
CA GLN A 70 -5.63 -9.04 -5.22
C GLN A 70 -4.46 -8.10 -5.58
N GLN A 71 -4.69 -6.78 -5.58
CA GLN A 71 -3.74 -5.73 -5.93
C GLN A 71 -3.35 -4.95 -4.67
N LEU A 72 -2.25 -5.36 -4.05
CA LEU A 72 -1.83 -4.78 -2.78
C LEU A 72 -1.31 -3.35 -2.98
N ARG A 73 -1.57 -2.49 -2.01
CA ARG A 73 -1.08 -1.09 -1.98
C ARG A 73 0.43 -1.07 -1.71
N ALA A 74 1.19 -1.41 -2.74
CA ALA A 74 2.64 -1.47 -2.74
C ALA A 74 3.20 -1.24 -4.15
N PRO A 75 4.38 -0.59 -4.26
CA PRO A 75 5.07 -0.41 -5.54
C PRO A 75 5.48 -1.73 -6.17
N THR A 76 5.97 -2.66 -5.36
CA THR A 76 6.45 -3.96 -5.83
C THR A 76 5.85 -5.09 -4.99
N VAL A 77 5.34 -6.12 -5.67
CA VAL A 77 4.88 -7.35 -5.05
C VAL A 77 5.51 -8.52 -5.79
N THR A 78 6.24 -9.36 -5.07
CA THR A 78 6.83 -10.59 -5.62
C THR A 78 6.22 -11.81 -4.95
N SER A 79 6.08 -12.89 -5.71
CA SER A 79 5.56 -14.15 -5.20
C SER A 79 6.41 -15.32 -5.70
N ASN A 80 6.61 -16.31 -4.83
CA ASN A 80 7.29 -17.54 -5.19
C ASN A 80 6.44 -18.35 -6.20
N GLN A 81 6.96 -18.48 -7.43
CA GLN A 81 6.28 -19.10 -8.56
C GLN A 81 6.02 -20.60 -8.39
N TRP A 82 6.77 -21.26 -7.49
CA TRP A 82 6.58 -22.69 -7.20
C TRP A 82 5.53 -22.96 -6.12
N SER A 83 4.88 -21.91 -5.58
CA SER A 83 3.85 -22.08 -4.55
C SER A 83 2.64 -22.82 -5.10
N LEU A 84 2.21 -23.84 -4.36
CA LEU A 84 0.98 -24.60 -4.62
C LEU A 84 -0.26 -23.80 -4.21
N ILE A 85 -0.09 -22.88 -3.26
CA ILE A 85 -1.12 -21.98 -2.76
C ILE A 85 -0.84 -20.58 -3.29
N LYS A 86 -1.86 -19.92 -3.81
CA LYS A 86 -1.77 -18.56 -4.33
C LYS A 86 -1.80 -17.52 -3.19
N SER A 87 -1.01 -16.46 -3.34
CA SER A 87 -0.80 -15.47 -2.26
C SER A 87 -2.03 -14.61 -1.96
N CYS A 88 -2.97 -14.46 -2.91
CA CYS A 88 -4.23 -13.72 -2.73
C CYS A 88 -5.44 -14.56 -3.18
N GLY A 89 -5.69 -15.68 -2.50
CA GLY A 89 -6.87 -16.52 -2.75
C GLY A 89 -6.77 -17.33 -4.04
N SER A 90 -7.43 -16.89 -5.12
CA SER A 90 -7.45 -17.60 -6.40
C SER A 90 -6.24 -17.31 -7.30
N GLN A 91 -5.48 -16.25 -7.02
CA GLN A 91 -4.29 -15.88 -7.80
C GLN A 91 -3.21 -15.25 -6.92
N HIS A 92 -1.99 -15.13 -7.46
CA HIS A 92 -0.93 -14.42 -6.74
C HIS A 92 -1.28 -12.93 -6.63
N CYS A 93 -0.94 -12.33 -5.50
CA CYS A 93 -1.07 -10.89 -5.33
C CYS A 93 -0.18 -10.16 -6.34
N SER A 94 -0.67 -9.05 -6.87
CA SER A 94 0.08 -8.12 -7.70
C SER A 94 0.22 -6.75 -7.03
N ALA A 95 1.12 -5.93 -7.53
CA ALA A 95 1.28 -4.55 -7.08
C ALA A 95 0.13 -3.68 -7.61
N GLY A 96 -0.48 -2.90 -6.73
CA GLY A 96 -1.45 -1.84 -7.04
C GLY A 96 -0.81 -0.46 -7.21
N GLY A 97 0.52 -0.36 -7.13
CA GLY A 97 1.31 0.85 -7.38
C GLY A 97 1.49 1.72 -6.14
N ASP A 98 0.43 2.39 -5.71
CA ASP A 98 0.57 3.41 -4.67
C ASP A 98 0.64 2.80 -3.26
N PRO A 99 1.71 3.10 -2.49
CA PRO A 99 1.75 2.78 -1.07
C PRO A 99 0.69 3.59 -0.31
N VAL A 100 0.47 3.22 0.95
CA VAL A 100 -0.34 4.04 1.86
C VAL A 100 0.51 5.12 2.53
N PHE A 101 -0.19 6.04 3.19
CA PHE A 101 0.44 7.10 3.96
C PHE A 101 1.25 6.50 5.09
N LYS A 102 2.48 6.95 5.18
CA LYS A 102 3.33 6.72 6.34
C LYS A 102 2.67 7.40 7.54
N LEU A 103 2.53 6.66 8.65
CA LEU A 103 2.16 7.28 9.93
C LEU A 103 3.37 8.05 10.45
N TRP A 104 3.18 9.32 10.76
CA TRP A 104 4.24 10.15 11.33
C TRP A 104 3.98 10.31 12.83
N LEU A 105 4.90 9.82 13.66
CA LEU A 105 5.02 10.17 15.06
C LEU A 105 6.25 11.05 15.23
N ASP A 106 6.11 12.21 15.88
CA ASP A 106 7.23 13.13 16.07
C ASP A 106 8.38 12.47 16.86
N SER A 107 8.03 11.78 17.95
CA SER A 107 8.93 10.90 18.71
C SER A 107 8.10 10.14 19.75
N LEU A 108 8.42 8.87 19.98
CA LEU A 108 7.86 8.17 21.12
C LEU A 108 8.43 8.74 22.44
N PRO A 109 7.58 8.93 23.48
CA PRO A 109 8.04 9.41 24.78
C PRO A 109 9.01 8.41 25.41
N GLY A 110 10.13 8.93 25.92
CA GLY A 110 11.09 8.17 26.72
C GLY A 110 10.98 8.46 28.22
N THR A 111 11.63 7.64 29.04
CA THR A 111 11.72 7.83 30.49
C THR A 111 13.14 7.59 30.99
N ASN A 112 13.51 8.29 32.06
CA ASN A 112 14.75 8.09 32.83
C ASN A 112 14.45 7.48 34.21
N SER A 113 13.23 6.97 34.42
CA SER A 113 12.86 6.30 35.67
C SER A 113 13.79 5.13 35.97
N THR A 114 14.12 4.95 37.24
CA THR A 114 14.93 3.80 37.73
C THR A 114 14.06 2.75 38.42
N LEU A 115 12.73 2.94 38.42
CA LEU A 115 11.81 2.01 39.05
C LEU A 115 11.79 0.68 38.30
N GLU A 116 11.91 -0.41 39.04
CA GLU A 116 11.89 -1.76 38.49
C GLU A 116 10.76 -2.60 39.09
N TYR A 117 10.00 -3.26 38.22
CA TYR A 117 9.06 -4.32 38.58
C TYR A 117 9.66 -5.66 38.18
N LEU A 118 10.03 -6.47 39.18
CA LEU A 118 10.47 -7.84 38.98
C LEU A 118 9.35 -8.80 39.41
N VAL A 119 8.71 -9.46 38.46
CA VAL A 119 7.68 -10.48 38.73
C VAL A 119 8.38 -11.83 38.83
N PRO A 120 8.44 -12.46 40.02
CA PRO A 120 9.16 -13.72 40.20
C PRO A 120 8.52 -14.87 39.42
N ALA A 121 9.30 -15.93 39.18
CA ALA A 121 8.87 -17.09 38.41
C ALA A 121 7.58 -17.70 38.97
N GLY A 122 6.60 -17.95 38.09
CA GLY A 122 5.30 -18.51 38.46
C GLY A 122 4.45 -17.65 39.41
N LYS A 123 4.82 -16.39 39.67
CA LYS A 123 4.05 -15.47 40.51
C LYS A 123 3.27 -14.47 39.68
N LYS A 124 2.25 -13.87 40.30
CA LYS A 124 1.46 -12.78 39.74
C LYS A 124 1.78 -11.47 40.47
N MET A 125 1.85 -10.36 39.74
CA MET A 125 2.05 -9.01 40.30
C MET A 125 1.28 -7.97 39.48
N ILE A 126 0.75 -6.94 40.14
CA ILE A 126 0.22 -5.74 39.48
C ILE A 126 1.37 -4.75 39.26
N ILE A 127 1.45 -4.17 38.08
CA ILE A 127 2.51 -3.24 37.64
C ILE A 127 1.88 -1.84 37.51
N GLY A 128 2.59 -0.82 37.99
CA GLY A 128 2.20 0.58 37.75
C GLY A 128 0.96 1.03 38.54
N GLU A 129 0.77 0.57 39.78
CA GLU A 129 -0.39 0.99 40.60
C GLU A 129 -0.41 2.49 40.92
N ASP A 130 0.77 3.10 41.07
CA ASP A 130 0.94 4.50 41.51
C ASP A 130 1.80 5.34 40.55
N VAL A 131 2.34 4.74 39.49
CA VAL A 131 3.38 5.32 38.64
C VAL A 131 3.30 4.80 37.21
N GLU A 132 3.41 5.72 36.25
CA GLU A 132 3.28 5.47 34.82
C GLU A 132 4.65 5.44 34.09
N ASP A 133 5.68 6.05 34.67
CA ASP A 133 7.06 6.08 34.17
C ASP A 133 7.92 4.99 34.84
N ILE A 134 8.34 3.98 34.07
CA ILE A 134 8.97 2.76 34.58
C ILE A 134 10.30 2.51 33.88
N GLY A 135 11.35 2.30 34.67
CA GLY A 135 12.68 1.96 34.14
C GLY A 135 12.74 0.52 33.61
N LYS A 136 12.17 -0.43 34.35
CA LYS A 136 12.24 -1.84 33.95
C LYS A 136 11.03 -2.63 34.41
N VAL A 137 10.50 -3.48 33.55
CA VAL A 137 9.54 -4.53 33.90
C VAL A 137 10.12 -5.86 33.43
N GLU A 138 10.28 -6.80 34.35
CA GLU A 138 10.85 -8.12 34.08
C GLU A 138 9.94 -9.21 34.64
N LEU A 139 9.29 -9.95 33.76
CA LEU A 139 8.54 -11.15 34.11
C LEU A 139 9.45 -12.36 33.94
N LYS A 140 9.71 -13.07 35.04
CA LYS A 140 10.42 -14.35 35.00
C LYS A 140 9.56 -15.45 34.37
N GLU A 141 10.14 -16.62 34.21
CA GLU A 141 9.48 -17.77 33.61
C GLU A 141 8.13 -18.08 34.28
N TYR A 142 7.10 -18.33 33.48
CA TYR A 142 5.73 -18.59 33.93
C TYR A 142 5.09 -17.47 34.79
N ALA A 143 5.72 -16.31 34.92
CA ALA A 143 5.19 -15.22 35.72
C ALA A 143 4.00 -14.55 35.01
N THR A 144 3.14 -13.90 35.77
CA THR A 144 2.04 -13.08 35.25
C THR A 144 2.18 -11.64 35.75
N GLY A 145 2.53 -10.73 34.86
CA GLY A 145 2.46 -9.29 35.12
C GLY A 145 1.13 -8.76 34.60
N GLU A 146 0.46 -7.91 35.37
CA GLU A 146 -0.77 -7.24 34.94
C GLU A 146 -0.62 -5.75 35.21
N PHE A 147 -0.69 -4.93 34.17
CA PHE A 147 -0.68 -3.48 34.37
C PHE A 147 -1.96 -3.03 35.09
N SER A 148 -1.81 -2.04 35.95
CA SER A 148 -2.91 -1.42 36.66
C SER A 148 -3.90 -0.80 35.66
N SER A 149 -5.20 -0.90 35.95
CA SER A 149 -6.22 -0.18 35.18
C SER A 149 -6.46 1.24 35.69
N ARG A 150 -5.65 1.72 36.66
CA ARG A 150 -5.74 3.09 37.20
C ARG A 150 -5.09 4.12 36.27
N GLY A 151 -3.98 3.74 35.65
CA GLY A 151 -3.33 4.51 34.59
C GLY A 151 -3.83 4.07 33.22
N ASN A 152 -3.78 4.98 32.26
CA ASN A 152 -4.11 4.71 30.85
C ASN A 152 -2.94 5.03 29.91
N ARG A 153 -1.78 5.36 30.47
CA ARG A 153 -0.55 5.69 29.78
C ARG A 153 0.63 5.12 30.57
N TYR A 154 1.52 4.40 29.91
CA TYR A 154 2.73 3.85 30.52
C TYR A 154 3.93 4.10 29.63
N VAL A 155 5.03 4.63 30.19
CA VAL A 155 6.30 4.81 29.49
C VAL A 155 7.33 3.93 30.15
N ILE A 156 7.87 2.99 29.38
CA ILE A 156 8.70 1.89 29.87
C ILE A 156 10.01 1.92 29.11
N ASP A 157 11.13 2.04 29.83
CA ASP A 157 12.45 1.94 29.21
C ASP A 157 12.72 0.49 28.75
N ARG A 158 12.59 -0.51 29.64
CA ARG A 158 12.81 -1.92 29.28
C ARG A 158 11.67 -2.83 29.74
N LEU A 159 11.10 -3.60 28.82
CA LEU A 159 10.07 -4.60 29.09
C LEU A 159 10.55 -5.98 28.64
N PHE A 160 10.55 -6.93 29.57
CA PHE A 160 10.93 -8.33 29.31
C PHE A 160 9.85 -9.29 29.77
N VAL A 161 9.39 -10.15 28.86
CA VAL A 161 8.47 -11.25 29.16
C VAL A 161 9.18 -12.58 28.95
N GLY A 162 9.60 -13.22 30.05
CA GLY A 162 10.34 -14.48 30.03
C GLY A 162 9.51 -15.67 29.54
N PHE A 163 10.17 -16.83 29.46
CA PHE A 163 9.60 -18.08 28.94
C PHE A 163 8.22 -18.39 29.54
N LYS A 164 7.20 -18.56 28.67
CA LYS A 164 5.80 -18.79 29.07
C LYS A 164 5.21 -17.77 30.06
N GLY A 165 5.84 -16.60 30.19
CA GLY A 165 5.30 -15.49 30.96
C GLY A 165 4.08 -14.91 30.25
N THR A 166 3.15 -14.34 31.04
CA THR A 166 1.97 -13.66 30.54
C THR A 166 1.98 -12.21 31.01
N LEU A 167 2.01 -11.26 30.09
CA LEU A 167 1.78 -9.86 30.39
C LEU A 167 0.35 -9.49 30.01
N ARG A 168 -0.40 -8.93 30.96
CA ARG A 168 -1.80 -8.56 30.79
C ARG A 168 -1.91 -7.04 30.74
N LEU A 169 -2.49 -6.53 29.65
CA LEU A 169 -2.60 -5.11 29.34
C LEU A 169 -4.08 -4.70 29.39
N PRO A 170 -4.53 -3.92 30.39
CA PRO A 170 -5.80 -3.21 30.29
C PRO A 170 -5.72 -2.13 29.21
N GLU A 171 -6.87 -1.55 28.86
CA GLU A 171 -6.96 -0.44 27.91
C GLU A 171 -5.95 0.68 28.23
N GLY A 172 -5.32 1.24 27.20
CA GLY A 172 -4.33 2.30 27.37
C GLY A 172 -3.21 2.29 26.34
N ASN A 173 -2.30 3.25 26.51
CA ASN A 173 -1.15 3.49 25.65
C ASN A 173 0.14 3.05 26.35
N TYR A 174 0.91 2.19 25.72
CA TYR A 174 2.14 1.62 26.25
C TYR A 174 3.29 1.99 25.33
N TYR A 175 4.16 2.88 25.80
CA TYR A 175 5.35 3.32 25.09
C TYR A 175 6.55 2.57 25.64
N VAL A 176 7.13 1.68 24.86
CA VAL A 176 8.21 0.80 25.29
C VAL A 176 9.43 1.07 24.41
N ARG A 177 10.56 1.43 25.01
CA ARG A 177 11.79 1.62 24.24
C ARG A 177 12.34 0.28 23.77
N ASP A 178 12.64 -0.61 24.73
CA ASP A 178 13.17 -1.95 24.48
C ASP A 178 12.16 -3.01 24.93
N PHE A 179 11.55 -3.71 23.97
CA PHE A 179 10.61 -4.80 24.26
C PHE A 179 11.17 -6.15 23.81
N ARG A 180 11.31 -7.08 24.75
CA ARG A 180 11.76 -8.44 24.49
C ARG A 180 10.80 -9.47 25.06
N MET A 181 10.58 -10.52 24.28
CA MET A 181 9.78 -11.69 24.64
C MET A 181 10.62 -12.96 24.52
N GLU A 182 10.27 -14.00 25.28
CA GLU A 182 10.83 -15.35 25.12
C GLU A 182 9.78 -16.35 24.62
N VAL A 183 10.27 -17.53 24.23
CA VAL A 183 9.47 -18.61 23.62
C VAL A 183 8.18 -18.88 24.40
N GLU A 184 7.08 -19.06 23.66
CA GLU A 184 5.74 -19.37 24.21
C GLU A 184 5.19 -18.34 25.23
N SER A 185 5.78 -17.15 25.33
CA SER A 185 5.23 -16.05 26.13
C SER A 185 3.97 -15.46 25.51
N ARG A 186 3.23 -14.69 26.32
CA ARG A 186 1.90 -14.17 25.97
C ARG A 186 1.74 -12.69 26.30
N ILE A 187 1.09 -11.98 25.40
CA ILE A 187 0.49 -10.67 25.65
C ILE A 187 -1.02 -10.86 25.60
N GLU A 188 -1.72 -10.50 26.68
CA GLU A 188 -3.17 -10.63 26.77
C GLU A 188 -3.80 -9.25 26.98
N VAL A 189 -4.68 -8.84 26.08
CA VAL A 189 -5.50 -7.65 26.28
C VAL A 189 -6.64 -8.01 27.24
N ILE A 190 -6.86 -7.21 28.28
CA ILE A 190 -7.91 -7.41 29.28
C ILE A 190 -8.88 -6.21 29.32
N GLY A 191 -10.09 -6.45 29.79
CA GLY A 191 -11.21 -5.48 29.70
C GLY A 191 -11.91 -5.57 28.34
N ASP A 192 -12.53 -4.48 27.90
CA ASP A 192 -13.18 -4.35 26.57
C ASP A 192 -12.56 -3.26 25.69
N GLY A 193 -11.75 -2.37 26.26
CA GLY A 193 -11.08 -1.30 25.52
C GLY A 193 -9.92 -1.75 24.65
N ALA A 194 -9.39 -0.79 23.89
CA ALA A 194 -8.25 -0.95 22.98
C ALA A 194 -6.92 -0.71 23.69
N VAL A 195 -5.90 -1.43 23.25
CA VAL A 195 -4.51 -1.26 23.67
C VAL A 195 -3.68 -0.76 22.49
N ASN A 196 -2.89 0.28 22.71
CA ASN A 196 -1.88 0.73 21.76
C ASN A 196 -0.50 0.44 22.33
N LEU A 197 0.24 -0.43 21.64
CA LEU A 197 1.60 -0.77 21.98
C LEU A 197 2.56 -0.11 21.00
N PHE A 198 3.30 0.89 21.49
CA PHE A 198 4.34 1.59 20.74
C PHE A 198 5.69 1.05 21.17
N VAL A 199 6.47 0.53 20.22
CA VAL A 199 7.81 -0.02 20.45
C VAL A 199 8.82 0.84 19.69
N GLN A 200 9.77 1.44 20.41
CA GLN A 200 10.76 2.33 19.80
C GLN A 200 11.83 1.55 19.03
N ASN A 201 12.35 0.48 19.62
CA ASN A 201 13.36 -0.34 18.98
C ASN A 201 12.70 -1.52 18.24
N HIS A 202 13.43 -2.61 18.05
CA HIS A 202 12.91 -3.77 17.34
C HIS A 202 11.84 -4.49 18.19
N LEU A 203 10.82 -5.04 17.53
CA LEU A 203 9.88 -5.97 18.14
C LEU A 203 10.20 -7.39 17.68
N ASP A 204 10.63 -8.25 18.61
CA ASP A 204 10.92 -9.65 18.33
C ASP A 204 9.91 -10.57 19.03
N VAL A 205 9.05 -11.24 18.25
CA VAL A 205 8.00 -12.15 18.70
C VAL A 205 8.45 -13.59 18.48
N PRO A 206 8.85 -14.31 19.54
CA PRO A 206 9.57 -15.57 19.42
C PRO A 206 8.67 -16.76 19.08
N PHE A 207 9.30 -17.93 18.91
CA PHE A 207 8.63 -19.20 18.60
C PHE A 207 7.38 -19.43 19.45
N LYS A 208 6.24 -19.67 18.79
CA LYS A 208 4.92 -19.94 19.41
C LYS A 208 4.44 -18.89 20.42
N ALA A 209 5.03 -17.70 20.46
CA ALA A 209 4.49 -16.62 21.26
C ALA A 209 3.09 -16.22 20.76
N GLN A 210 2.26 -15.73 21.68
CA GLN A 210 0.88 -15.36 21.39
C GLN A 210 0.61 -13.93 21.83
N ILE A 211 0.17 -13.10 20.90
CA ILE A 211 -0.20 -11.71 21.16
C ILE A 211 -1.70 -11.56 20.91
N ASN A 212 -2.43 -11.16 21.95
CA ASN A 212 -3.87 -10.91 21.96
C ASN A 212 -4.72 -12.11 21.46
N ALA A 213 -4.17 -13.32 21.54
CA ALA A 213 -4.90 -14.53 21.14
C ALA A 213 -6.06 -14.88 22.09
N ASN A 214 -6.08 -14.29 23.29
CA ASN A 214 -7.14 -14.49 24.28
C ASN A 214 -8.46 -13.84 23.87
N THR A 215 -8.44 -12.72 23.14
CA THR A 215 -9.65 -12.04 22.67
C THR A 215 -10.11 -12.56 21.31
N LYS A 216 -9.15 -13.01 20.47
CA LYS A 216 -9.35 -13.33 19.05
C LYS A 216 -9.87 -12.16 18.20
N ASP A 217 -9.85 -10.95 18.76
CA ASP A 217 -10.34 -9.73 18.12
C ASP A 217 -9.15 -8.80 17.88
N PRO A 218 -8.71 -8.64 16.62
CA PRO A 218 -7.56 -7.82 16.33
C PRO A 218 -7.82 -6.31 16.44
N SER A 219 -9.08 -5.86 16.51
CA SER A 219 -9.39 -4.43 16.74
C SER A 219 -8.99 -3.95 18.14
N ARG A 220 -8.75 -4.88 19.06
CA ARG A 220 -8.40 -4.61 20.46
C ARG A 220 -6.94 -4.27 20.70
N LEU A 221 -6.09 -4.46 19.70
CA LEU A 221 -4.66 -4.20 19.82
C LEU A 221 -4.11 -3.57 18.53
N ALA A 222 -3.55 -2.38 18.67
CA ALA A 222 -2.67 -1.78 17.67
C ALA A 222 -1.21 -1.89 18.13
N ILE A 223 -0.32 -2.21 17.20
CA ILE A 223 1.12 -2.24 17.44
C ILE A 223 1.78 -1.28 16.47
N TYR A 224 2.58 -0.34 16.98
CA TYR A 224 3.42 0.54 16.19
C TYR A 224 4.88 0.30 16.58
N THR A 225 5.75 0.11 15.59
CA THR A 225 7.19 -0.12 15.82
C THR A 225 8.01 0.87 15.00
N GLU A 226 8.84 1.70 15.65
CA GLU A 226 9.71 2.69 14.97
C GLU A 226 10.87 2.04 14.19
N SER A 227 11.20 0.78 14.49
CA SER A 227 12.27 0.01 13.84
C SER A 227 11.70 -1.16 13.02
N SER A 228 12.33 -2.34 13.07
CA SER A 228 11.86 -3.58 12.45
C SER A 228 11.05 -4.46 13.42
N SER A 229 10.20 -5.32 12.84
CA SER A 229 9.42 -6.32 13.56
C SER A 229 9.65 -7.70 12.99
N GLN A 230 9.93 -8.69 13.84
CA GLN A 230 10.08 -10.09 13.44
C GLN A 230 9.12 -10.98 14.21
N PHE A 231 8.36 -11.79 13.48
CA PHE A 231 7.40 -12.74 14.02
C PHE A 231 7.87 -14.15 13.69
N HIS A 232 8.48 -14.81 14.67
CA HIS A 232 9.09 -16.12 14.49
C HIS A 232 8.06 -17.24 14.33
N VAL A 233 8.60 -18.40 13.97
CA VAL A 233 7.90 -19.62 13.59
C VAL A 233 6.72 -19.94 14.51
N LEU A 234 5.56 -20.17 13.91
CA LEU A 234 4.29 -20.54 14.59
C LEU A 234 3.79 -19.53 15.65
N SER A 235 4.33 -18.32 15.69
CA SER A 235 3.74 -17.24 16.50
C SER A 235 2.35 -16.87 15.98
N LYS A 236 1.50 -16.35 16.88
CA LYS A 236 0.14 -15.91 16.55
C LYS A 236 -0.14 -14.55 17.15
N THR A 237 -0.49 -13.59 16.31
CA THR A 237 -0.78 -12.21 16.72
C THR A 237 -2.15 -11.80 16.23
N HIS A 238 -3.01 -11.26 17.11
CA HIS A 238 -4.28 -10.64 16.73
C HIS A 238 -4.15 -9.13 16.96
N ALA A 239 -3.74 -8.42 15.93
CA ALA A 239 -3.49 -6.99 16.00
C ALA A 239 -3.45 -6.40 14.59
N PHE A 240 -3.59 -5.09 14.52
CA PHE A 240 -3.10 -4.35 13.36
C PHE A 240 -1.75 -3.73 13.68
N ILE A 241 -0.82 -3.90 12.74
CA ILE A 241 0.59 -3.64 12.97
C ILE A 241 1.08 -2.62 11.96
N VAL A 242 1.75 -1.59 12.45
CA VAL A 242 2.53 -0.65 11.65
C VAL A 242 3.99 -0.78 12.06
N THR A 243 4.87 -0.99 11.08
CA THR A 243 6.31 -1.06 11.28
C THR A 243 6.96 -0.06 10.34
N GLU A 244 7.78 0.82 10.88
CA GLU A 244 8.42 1.89 10.11
C GLU A 244 9.42 1.38 9.08
N ASN A 245 10.06 0.25 9.36
CA ASN A 245 11.06 -0.35 8.48
C ASN A 245 10.61 -1.75 8.00
N GLU A 246 11.36 -2.79 8.35
CA GLU A 246 11.13 -4.15 7.88
C GLU A 246 10.21 -4.95 8.80
N LEU A 247 9.24 -5.65 8.22
CA LEU A 247 8.45 -6.66 8.91
C LEU A 247 8.70 -8.05 8.29
N ILE A 248 9.11 -9.00 9.13
CA ILE A 248 9.35 -10.39 8.74
C ILE A 248 8.34 -11.29 9.46
N LEU A 249 7.55 -12.03 8.69
CA LEU A 249 6.67 -13.08 9.19
C LEU A 249 7.28 -14.44 8.82
N SER A 250 7.91 -15.09 9.80
CA SER A 250 8.64 -16.35 9.58
C SER A 250 7.71 -17.54 9.32
N HIS A 251 8.31 -18.69 9.02
CA HIS A 251 7.59 -19.89 8.65
C HIS A 251 6.38 -20.24 9.55
N GLY A 252 5.19 -20.31 8.96
CA GLY A 252 3.96 -20.68 9.66
C GLY A 252 3.48 -19.69 10.73
N ALA A 253 4.12 -18.53 10.87
CA ALA A 253 3.64 -17.45 11.73
C ALA A 253 2.36 -16.83 11.14
N LYS A 254 1.47 -16.36 12.02
CA LYS A 254 0.15 -15.84 11.63
C LYS A 254 -0.18 -14.52 12.29
N ILE A 255 -0.64 -13.58 11.48
CA ILE A 255 -1.23 -12.33 11.92
C ILE A 255 -2.72 -12.35 11.54
N TYR A 256 -3.58 -12.12 12.53
CA TYR A 256 -5.00 -11.84 12.33
C TYR A 256 -5.17 -10.33 12.49
N GLY A 257 -5.64 -9.65 11.44
CA GLY A 257 -5.61 -8.18 11.33
C GLY A 257 -4.85 -7.73 10.09
N GLY A 258 -4.29 -6.52 10.10
CA GLY A 258 -3.61 -5.92 8.95
C GLY A 258 -2.19 -5.49 9.26
N VAL A 259 -1.37 -5.37 8.23
CA VAL A 259 0.05 -5.02 8.34
C VAL A 259 0.43 -3.89 7.37
N VAL A 260 1.11 -2.89 7.90
CA VAL A 260 1.74 -1.80 7.16
C VAL A 260 3.24 -1.78 7.47
N GLY A 261 4.08 -1.80 6.45
CA GLY A 261 5.55 -1.85 6.58
C GLY A 261 6.27 -1.12 5.45
N GLN A 262 7.56 -0.84 5.58
CA GLN A 262 8.36 -0.37 4.44
C GLN A 262 8.76 -1.56 3.56
N TYR A 263 9.27 -2.61 4.18
CA TYR A 263 9.65 -3.86 3.54
C TYR A 263 8.92 -4.99 4.25
N ILE A 264 8.19 -5.82 3.51
CA ILE A 264 7.41 -6.89 4.12
C ILE A 264 7.82 -8.23 3.52
N HIS A 265 8.32 -9.11 4.38
CA HIS A 265 8.71 -10.47 4.04
C HIS A 265 7.75 -11.46 4.70
N LEU A 266 6.97 -12.16 3.87
CA LEU A 266 6.16 -13.28 4.31
C LEU A 266 6.90 -14.57 3.94
N GLU A 267 7.57 -15.22 4.89
CA GLU A 267 8.29 -16.46 4.64
C GLU A 267 7.34 -17.65 4.41
N SER A 268 7.90 -18.83 4.15
CA SER A 268 7.12 -19.99 3.72
C SER A 268 5.96 -20.35 4.67
N GLU A 269 4.77 -20.62 4.14
CA GLU A 269 3.55 -20.96 4.91
C GLU A 269 3.09 -19.90 5.93
N SER A 270 3.69 -18.69 5.90
CA SER A 270 3.21 -17.59 6.73
C SER A 270 1.90 -17.00 6.20
N GLU A 271 1.10 -16.42 7.10
CA GLU A 271 -0.24 -15.99 6.74
C GLU A 271 -0.66 -14.71 7.45
N VAL A 272 -1.16 -13.74 6.67
CA VAL A 272 -1.94 -12.62 7.19
C VAL A 272 -3.41 -12.87 6.88
N ILE A 273 -4.23 -12.97 7.92
CA ILE A 273 -5.68 -13.14 7.83
C ILE A 273 -6.31 -11.79 8.11
N PHE A 274 -6.71 -11.09 7.07
CA PHE A 274 -7.28 -9.76 7.21
C PHE A 274 -8.67 -9.82 7.82
N ASP A 275 -8.94 -8.91 8.76
CA ASP A 275 -10.26 -8.72 9.34
C ASP A 275 -10.77 -7.33 8.98
N GLN A 276 -11.54 -7.27 7.90
CA GLN A 276 -12.11 -6.04 7.36
C GLN A 276 -13.00 -5.33 8.39
N SER A 277 -13.75 -6.09 9.18
CA SER A 277 -14.67 -5.53 10.18
C SER A 277 -13.91 -4.92 11.36
N ALA A 278 -12.86 -5.60 11.82
CA ALA A 278 -12.00 -5.11 12.87
C ALA A 278 -11.17 -3.89 12.42
N ALA A 279 -10.82 -3.80 11.13
CA ALA A 279 -10.09 -2.66 10.58
C ALA A 279 -10.88 -1.35 10.66
N LEU A 280 -12.21 -1.42 10.68
CA LEU A 280 -13.09 -0.25 10.88
C LEU A 280 -13.17 0.16 12.36
N GLY A 281 -12.94 -0.79 13.27
CA GLY A 281 -13.04 -0.59 14.72
C GLY A 281 -11.72 -0.27 15.40
N ILE A 282 -10.60 -0.29 14.67
CA ILE A 282 -9.30 -0.02 15.27
C ILE A 282 -9.19 1.43 15.73
N TYR A 283 -8.63 1.57 16.93
CA TYR A 283 -8.32 2.82 17.57
C TYR A 283 -6.82 2.88 17.85
N ILE A 284 -6.10 3.76 17.15
CA ILE A 284 -4.71 4.09 17.45
C ILE A 284 -4.69 5.52 17.98
N THR A 285 -4.48 5.69 19.30
CA THR A 285 -4.47 7.03 19.93
C THR A 285 -3.42 7.91 19.26
N ASP A 286 -3.71 9.20 19.15
CA ASP A 286 -2.85 10.27 18.59
C ASP A 286 -2.48 10.14 17.10
N LEU A 287 -2.77 9.01 16.44
CA LEU A 287 -2.47 8.79 15.02
C LEU A 287 -3.71 8.83 14.11
N CYS A 288 -4.88 8.48 14.64
CA CYS A 288 -6.14 8.48 13.89
C CYS A 288 -7.19 9.46 14.43
N TYR A 289 -6.84 10.33 15.39
CA TYR A 289 -7.80 11.25 16.02
C TYR A 289 -7.76 12.64 15.41
N GLY A 290 -8.87 13.00 14.74
CA GLY A 290 -9.17 14.35 14.28
C GLY A 290 -9.59 15.29 15.39
N GLU A 291 -8.76 15.49 16.41
CA GLU A 291 -8.98 16.53 17.41
C GLU A 291 -7.93 17.65 17.38
N ARG A 292 -8.35 18.77 16.77
CA ARG A 292 -8.09 20.17 17.16
C ARG A 292 -6.66 20.57 17.55
N SER A 293 -5.72 20.35 16.65
CA SER A 293 -4.73 21.37 16.34
C SER A 293 -4.36 21.19 14.89
N THR A 294 -4.79 22.12 14.02
CA THR A 294 -4.58 22.06 12.57
C THR A 294 -3.13 21.68 12.24
N PRO A 295 -2.85 20.43 11.84
CA PRO A 295 -1.70 20.19 11.02
C PRO A 295 -2.15 20.70 9.65
N ILE A 296 -1.48 21.71 9.13
CA ILE A 296 -1.62 22.05 7.72
C ILE A 296 -1.03 20.83 6.99
N PHE A 297 -1.85 19.85 6.64
CA PHE A 297 -1.43 18.84 5.67
C PHE A 297 -1.18 19.63 4.39
N PRO A 298 0.06 19.69 3.88
CA PRO A 298 0.27 20.28 2.57
C PRO A 298 -0.57 19.44 1.60
N ARG A 299 -1.53 20.07 0.90
CA ARG A 299 -2.25 19.33 -0.15
C ARG A 299 -1.20 18.84 -1.14
N THR A 300 -1.19 17.56 -1.42
CA THR A 300 -0.27 16.98 -2.40
C THR A 300 -1.01 16.80 -3.71
N VAL A 301 -0.32 17.06 -4.81
CA VAL A 301 -0.81 16.71 -6.15
C VAL A 301 -0.78 15.18 -6.28
N PHE A 302 -1.92 14.57 -6.60
CA PHE A 302 -2.03 13.18 -6.99
C PHE A 302 -1.90 13.07 -8.50
N ILE A 303 -1.20 12.04 -8.98
CA ILE A 303 -0.95 11.80 -10.40
C ILE A 303 -1.43 10.39 -10.70
N GLU A 304 -2.40 10.29 -11.61
CA GLU A 304 -2.88 9.03 -12.16
C GLU A 304 -2.36 8.92 -13.59
N TYR A 305 -1.65 7.82 -13.84
CA TYR A 305 -1.01 7.50 -15.12
C TYR A 305 -1.26 6.03 -15.42
N ASP A 306 -1.82 5.75 -16.61
CA ASP A 306 -2.01 4.40 -17.12
C ASP A 306 -1.01 4.13 -18.27
N PRO A 307 0.03 3.31 -18.05
CA PRO A 307 0.98 2.93 -19.09
C PRO A 307 0.33 2.25 -20.30
N ALA A 308 -0.80 1.55 -20.13
CA ALA A 308 -1.49 0.88 -21.21
C ALA A 308 -2.25 1.84 -22.13
N ALA A 309 -2.53 3.06 -21.66
CA ALA A 309 -3.19 4.10 -22.42
C ALA A 309 -2.21 4.94 -23.28
N VAL A 310 -0.90 4.68 -23.20
CA VAL A 310 0.10 5.37 -24.02
C VAL A 310 -0.06 4.98 -25.49
N THR A 311 -0.32 5.96 -26.36
CA THR A 311 -0.45 5.75 -27.82
C THR A 311 0.47 6.70 -28.56
N ASN A 312 1.26 6.19 -29.51
CA ASN A 312 2.24 7.00 -30.25
C ASN A 312 3.05 7.91 -29.32
N ASN A 313 3.74 7.32 -28.32
CA ASN A 313 4.51 8.04 -27.30
C ASN A 313 3.79 9.16 -26.54
N ILE A 314 2.47 9.28 -26.62
CA ILE A 314 1.67 10.26 -25.87
C ILE A 314 1.05 9.56 -24.67
N ALA A 315 1.37 10.04 -23.47
CA ALA A 315 0.82 9.55 -22.21
C ALA A 315 -0.32 10.45 -21.70
N PRO A 316 -1.53 9.91 -21.52
CA PRO A 316 -2.60 10.60 -20.82
C PRO A 316 -2.32 10.61 -19.31
N ILE A 317 -2.41 11.78 -18.70
CA ILE A 317 -2.15 12.00 -17.28
C ILE A 317 -3.33 12.76 -16.68
N TYR A 318 -3.80 12.28 -15.54
CA TYR A 318 -4.74 13.00 -14.70
C TYR A 318 -4.03 13.47 -13.44
N ALA A 319 -4.09 14.77 -13.18
CA ALA A 319 -3.58 15.36 -11.96
C ALA A 319 -4.75 15.89 -11.13
N SER A 320 -4.79 15.57 -9.84
CA SER A 320 -5.82 16.08 -8.94
C SER A 320 -5.17 16.52 -7.63
N LEU A 321 -5.91 17.32 -6.86
CA LEU A 321 -5.56 17.55 -5.46
C LEU A 321 -6.25 16.46 -4.63
N ASP A 322 -5.51 15.90 -3.67
CA ASP A 322 -6.07 14.93 -2.74
C ASP A 322 -7.25 15.55 -1.98
N SER A 323 -8.46 15.10 -2.33
CA SER A 323 -9.72 15.68 -1.89
C SER A 323 -10.33 14.99 -0.66
N ARG A 324 -9.59 14.04 -0.06
CA ARG A 324 -10.12 13.13 0.98
C ARG A 324 -10.70 13.82 2.20
N THR A 325 -10.41 15.10 2.41
CA THR A 325 -10.89 15.85 3.56
C THR A 325 -11.81 17.03 3.17
N GLU A 326 -11.79 17.56 1.95
CA GLU A 326 -12.59 18.73 1.59
C GLU A 326 -13.42 18.51 0.32
N SER A 327 -14.74 18.54 0.47
CA SER A 327 -15.70 18.44 -0.64
C SER A 327 -15.70 19.65 -1.59
N ASN A 328 -14.89 20.68 -1.31
CA ASN A 328 -14.87 21.96 -2.02
C ASN A 328 -13.51 22.31 -2.63
N ILE A 329 -12.59 21.35 -2.79
CA ILE A 329 -11.36 21.61 -3.52
C ILE A 329 -11.71 21.77 -5.00
N GLN A 330 -11.61 23.01 -5.49
CA GLN A 330 -11.64 23.27 -6.92
C GLN A 330 -10.27 23.79 -7.36
N ILE A 331 -9.74 23.14 -8.39
CA ILE A 331 -8.57 23.56 -9.13
C ILE A 331 -8.99 24.73 -10.03
N THR A 332 -8.32 25.86 -9.90
CA THR A 332 -8.53 27.06 -10.72
C THR A 332 -7.50 27.19 -11.82
N ARG A 333 -6.28 26.72 -11.58
CA ARG A 333 -5.18 26.72 -12.53
C ARG A 333 -4.39 25.44 -12.40
N ALA A 334 -3.96 24.92 -13.53
CA ALA A 334 -2.98 23.86 -13.61
C ALA A 334 -1.85 24.31 -14.52
N THR A 335 -0.64 23.95 -14.16
CA THR A 335 0.58 24.28 -14.91
C THR A 335 1.44 23.03 -14.95
N VAL A 336 1.79 22.60 -16.16
CA VAL A 336 2.72 21.50 -16.39
C VAL A 336 3.98 22.08 -17.01
N ARG A 337 5.12 21.82 -16.41
CA ARG A 337 6.43 22.24 -16.90
C ARG A 337 7.29 21.02 -17.20
N ASN A 338 7.82 20.94 -18.41
CA ASN A 338 8.77 19.91 -18.83
C ASN A 338 9.96 20.55 -19.57
N ALA A 339 10.82 19.73 -20.18
CA ALA A 339 11.95 20.22 -20.96
C ALA A 339 11.55 21.03 -22.21
N SER A 340 10.36 20.78 -22.76
CA SER A 340 9.83 21.45 -23.96
C SER A 340 9.18 22.81 -23.64
N GLY A 341 8.83 23.06 -22.38
CA GLY A 341 8.28 24.34 -21.94
C GLY A 341 7.23 24.19 -20.84
N GLU A 342 6.38 25.21 -20.73
CA GLU A 342 5.27 25.26 -19.78
C GLU A 342 3.95 25.34 -20.55
N PHE A 343 2.95 24.59 -20.11
CA PHE A 343 1.60 24.67 -20.66
C PHE A 343 0.53 24.53 -19.57
N HIS A 344 -0.69 24.98 -19.90
CA HIS A 344 -1.83 25.00 -18.97
C HIS A 344 -2.89 24.01 -19.46
N PRO A 345 -3.00 22.85 -18.81
CA PRO A 345 -3.93 21.81 -19.22
C PRO A 345 -5.39 22.14 -18.90
N GLU A 346 -6.32 21.43 -19.54
CA GLU A 346 -7.74 21.59 -19.30
C GLU A 346 -8.11 21.08 -17.90
N ILE A 347 -8.88 21.88 -17.17
CA ILE A 347 -9.40 21.50 -15.86
C ILE A 347 -10.79 20.88 -16.05
N ILE A 348 -10.92 19.61 -15.72
CA ILE A 348 -12.16 18.84 -15.81
C ILE A 348 -12.97 19.04 -14.54
N ASN A 349 -14.14 19.66 -14.69
CA ASN A 349 -15.13 19.89 -13.61
C ASN A 349 -14.58 20.61 -12.37
N GLY A 350 -13.46 21.33 -12.51
CA GLY A 350 -12.76 21.96 -11.38
C GLY A 350 -12.06 20.96 -10.45
N LEU A 351 -12.03 19.65 -10.74
CA LEU A 351 -11.53 18.64 -9.78
C LEU A 351 -10.20 18.01 -10.19
N ALA A 352 -9.94 17.95 -11.49
CA ALA A 352 -8.73 17.37 -12.03
C ALA A 352 -8.24 18.19 -13.22
N ALA A 353 -6.95 18.14 -13.50
CA ALA A 353 -6.36 18.57 -14.75
C ALA A 353 -6.06 17.34 -15.60
N TYR A 354 -6.44 17.37 -16.87
CA TYR A 354 -6.09 16.34 -17.84
C TYR A 354 -5.09 16.89 -18.85
N PHE A 355 -4.05 16.12 -19.11
CA PHE A 355 -3.09 16.45 -20.14
C PHE A 355 -2.44 15.24 -20.77
N GLU A 356 -1.93 15.50 -21.95
CA GLU A 356 -1.13 14.56 -22.72
C GLU A 356 0.30 15.06 -22.71
N ILE A 357 1.24 14.18 -22.36
CA ILE A 357 2.66 14.48 -22.46
C ILE A 357 3.29 13.59 -23.53
N GLU A 358 4.03 14.21 -24.44
CA GLU A 358 4.87 13.47 -25.38
C GLU A 358 6.10 12.95 -24.62
N LEU A 359 6.20 11.63 -24.54
CA LEU A 359 7.30 10.93 -23.91
C LEU A 359 8.44 10.78 -24.92
N VAL A 360 9.66 11.08 -24.48
CA VAL A 360 10.89 10.73 -25.18
C VAL A 360 11.41 9.40 -24.65
N ILE A 361 12.12 8.64 -25.50
CA ILE A 361 12.75 7.38 -25.10
C ILE A 361 13.71 7.64 -23.93
N GLY A 362 13.57 6.85 -22.86
CA GLY A 362 14.30 6.99 -21.61
C GLY A 362 13.49 7.69 -20.53
N ASP A 363 14.17 8.53 -19.76
CA ASP A 363 13.60 9.16 -18.57
C ASP A 363 12.87 10.46 -18.92
N ASN A 364 11.60 10.57 -18.50
CA ASN A 364 10.81 11.80 -18.63
C ASN A 364 10.57 12.41 -17.25
N TYR A 365 10.93 13.69 -17.11
CA TYR A 365 10.71 14.47 -15.89
C TYR A 365 9.84 15.68 -16.20
N PHE A 366 8.83 15.91 -15.38
CA PHE A 366 8.01 17.11 -15.45
C PHE A 366 7.48 17.49 -14.08
N THR A 367 7.09 18.75 -13.94
CA THR A 367 6.53 19.31 -12.73
C THR A 367 5.08 19.67 -12.98
N VAL A 368 4.19 19.22 -12.10
CA VAL A 368 2.77 19.58 -12.13
C VAL A 368 2.49 20.49 -10.94
N THR A 369 2.00 21.69 -11.24
CA THR A 369 1.54 22.66 -10.25
C THR A 369 0.05 22.86 -10.39
N LEU A 370 -0.71 22.63 -9.33
CA LEU A 370 -2.14 22.89 -9.25
C LEU A 370 -2.39 24.06 -8.29
N GLU A 371 -3.25 24.99 -8.68
CA GLU A 371 -3.73 26.09 -7.86
C GLU A 371 -5.18 25.86 -7.47
N ASP A 372 -5.53 26.12 -6.21
CA ASP A 372 -6.91 26.08 -5.74
C ASP A 372 -7.65 27.43 -5.82
N LEU A 373 -8.93 27.47 -5.43
CA LEU A 373 -9.74 28.70 -5.38
C LEU A 373 -9.17 29.81 -4.51
N ASP A 374 -8.32 29.47 -3.53
CA ASP A 374 -7.70 30.44 -2.63
C ASP A 374 -6.35 30.96 -3.18
N GLY A 375 -5.96 30.54 -4.39
CA GLY A 375 -4.70 30.92 -5.02
C GLY A 375 -3.49 30.17 -4.47
N ARG A 376 -3.69 29.06 -3.74
CA ARG A 376 -2.59 28.28 -3.17
C ARG A 376 -2.09 27.28 -4.20
N GLU A 377 -0.77 27.27 -4.43
CA GLU A 377 -0.12 26.38 -5.37
C GLU A 377 0.43 25.13 -4.68
N TYR A 378 0.23 23.97 -5.31
CA TYR A 378 0.72 22.67 -4.89
C TYR A 378 1.49 22.05 -6.02
N THR A 379 2.73 21.65 -5.77
CA THR A 379 3.65 21.19 -6.81
C THR A 379 4.12 19.77 -6.57
N ARG A 380 4.20 18.96 -7.63
CA ARG A 380 4.79 17.62 -7.60
C ARG A 380 5.67 17.40 -8.82
N GLU A 381 6.85 16.84 -8.57
CA GLU A 381 7.71 16.29 -9.61
C GLU A 381 7.21 14.90 -9.98
N VAL A 382 7.16 14.63 -11.29
CA VAL A 382 6.67 13.39 -11.87
C VAL A 382 7.76 12.81 -12.75
N TYR A 383 7.97 11.51 -12.60
CA TYR A 383 8.94 10.73 -13.34
C TYR A 383 8.23 9.58 -14.05
N ILE A 384 8.38 9.51 -15.38
CA ILE A 384 7.80 8.45 -16.21
C ILE A 384 8.89 7.93 -17.15
N PRO A 385 9.40 6.68 -16.96
CA PRO A 385 10.26 6.07 -17.95
C PRO A 385 9.43 5.63 -19.16
N TYR A 386 9.95 5.89 -20.37
CA TYR A 386 9.33 5.46 -21.61
C TYR A 386 10.29 4.62 -22.43
N PHE A 387 9.84 3.43 -22.79
CA PHE A 387 10.60 2.50 -23.61
C PHE A 387 9.79 2.16 -24.86
N LEU A 388 10.47 2.05 -26.00
CA LEU A 388 9.86 1.54 -27.23
C LEU A 388 9.31 0.13 -26.99
N PRO A 389 8.07 -0.16 -27.44
CA PRO A 389 7.57 -1.52 -27.53
C PRO A 389 8.58 -2.38 -28.27
N PRO A 390 8.84 -3.61 -27.82
CA PRO A 390 9.79 -4.45 -28.50
C PRO A 390 9.23 -4.96 -29.83
N GLU A 391 10.05 -5.03 -30.87
CA GLU A 391 9.63 -5.50 -32.20
C GLU A 391 10.51 -6.66 -32.68
N PHE A 392 9.89 -7.65 -33.31
CA PHE A 392 10.60 -8.75 -33.95
C PHE A 392 11.10 -8.36 -35.34
N HIS A 393 12.41 -8.50 -35.56
CA HIS A 393 13.08 -8.29 -36.84
C HIS A 393 13.83 -9.54 -37.30
N ASN A 394 14.02 -9.67 -38.61
CA ASN A 394 14.88 -10.69 -39.21
C ASN A 394 14.57 -12.12 -38.73
N VAL A 395 13.30 -12.40 -38.43
CA VAL A 395 12.88 -13.71 -37.92
C VAL A 395 12.96 -14.75 -39.03
N LEU A 396 13.71 -15.81 -38.75
CA LEU A 396 13.89 -16.98 -39.58
C LEU A 396 13.46 -18.23 -38.78
N PRO A 397 12.91 -19.26 -39.45
CA PRO A 397 12.64 -19.30 -40.89
C PRO A 397 11.51 -18.37 -41.32
N ALA A 398 11.47 -18.05 -42.61
CA ALA A 398 10.38 -17.27 -43.17
C ALA A 398 9.06 -18.08 -43.13
N ASN A 399 7.94 -17.38 -43.03
CA ASN A 399 6.62 -18.01 -43.07
C ASN A 399 6.43 -18.83 -44.36
N GLY A 400 6.01 -20.08 -44.21
CA GLY A 400 5.83 -21.06 -45.30
C GLY A 400 7.08 -21.83 -45.71
N THR A 401 8.17 -21.78 -44.93
CA THR A 401 9.39 -22.54 -45.24
C THR A 401 9.15 -24.05 -45.06
N VAL A 402 9.59 -24.84 -46.04
CA VAL A 402 9.53 -26.32 -46.03
C VAL A 402 10.90 -26.90 -45.70
N PHE A 403 10.95 -27.83 -44.75
CA PHE A 403 12.15 -28.50 -44.28
C PHE A 403 12.13 -29.99 -44.58
N ASN A 404 13.31 -30.56 -44.80
CA ASN A 404 13.53 -32.00 -44.90
C ASN A 404 14.24 -32.60 -43.67
N THR A 405 14.46 -31.77 -42.64
CA THR A 405 14.96 -32.18 -41.32
C THR A 405 13.90 -31.84 -40.26
N ASN A 406 13.81 -32.68 -39.24
CA ASN A 406 12.87 -32.48 -38.13
C ASN A 406 13.40 -31.51 -37.07
N GLU A 407 14.66 -31.05 -37.16
CA GLU A 407 15.22 -30.03 -36.29
C GLU A 407 15.52 -28.77 -37.11
N ILE A 408 15.07 -27.62 -36.60
CA ILE A 408 15.31 -26.31 -37.18
C ILE A 408 15.84 -25.34 -36.12
N ALA A 409 16.53 -24.30 -36.57
CA ALA A 409 16.86 -23.14 -35.73
C ALA A 409 15.90 -21.99 -36.06
N VAL A 410 15.14 -21.54 -35.06
CA VAL A 410 14.36 -20.31 -35.11
C VAL A 410 15.23 -19.18 -34.58
N THR A 411 15.63 -18.26 -35.46
CA THR A 411 16.53 -17.16 -35.13
C THR A 411 15.87 -15.83 -35.40
N GLY A 412 16.25 -14.79 -34.68
CA GLY A 412 15.78 -13.44 -34.99
C GLY A 412 16.44 -12.38 -34.13
N GLU A 413 16.01 -11.16 -34.36
CA GLU A 413 16.42 -9.98 -33.62
C GLU A 413 15.19 -9.35 -32.97
N ILE A 414 15.37 -8.79 -31.77
CA ILE A 414 14.38 -8.03 -31.04
C ILE A 414 14.93 -6.62 -30.89
N GLN A 415 14.29 -5.65 -31.53
CA GLN A 415 14.61 -4.24 -31.33
C GLN A 415 13.78 -3.70 -30.17
N THR A 416 14.42 -3.14 -29.16
CA THR A 416 13.74 -2.66 -27.95
C THR A 416 14.61 -1.65 -27.22
N SER A 417 14.02 -0.76 -26.43
CA SER A 417 14.79 0.04 -25.47
C SER A 417 14.64 -0.46 -24.04
N TRP A 418 13.88 -1.54 -23.81
CA TRP A 418 13.77 -2.15 -22.49
C TRP A 418 15.09 -2.80 -22.08
N PRO A 419 15.48 -2.72 -20.79
CA PRO A 419 16.56 -3.56 -20.27
C PRO A 419 16.20 -5.03 -20.45
N PHE A 420 17.14 -5.81 -20.97
CA PHE A 420 16.89 -7.19 -21.43
C PHE A 420 16.51 -8.15 -20.31
N GLU A 421 16.95 -7.87 -19.08
CA GLU A 421 16.56 -8.60 -17.88
C GLU A 421 15.06 -8.54 -17.58
N PHE A 422 14.34 -7.60 -18.19
CA PHE A 422 12.90 -7.45 -18.06
C PHE A 422 12.10 -8.08 -19.22
N LEU A 423 12.78 -8.67 -20.21
CA LEU A 423 12.14 -9.28 -21.36
C LEU A 423 12.04 -10.80 -21.19
N LEU A 424 10.87 -11.35 -21.50
CA LEU A 424 10.63 -12.79 -21.51
C LEU A 424 10.21 -13.22 -22.92
N LEU A 425 11.10 -13.93 -23.61
CA LEU A 425 10.82 -14.56 -24.91
C LEU A 425 10.27 -15.96 -24.69
N LEU A 426 9.12 -16.25 -25.29
CA LEU A 426 8.52 -17.56 -25.38
C LEU A 426 8.42 -18.05 -26.83
N LEU A 427 8.63 -19.35 -27.06
CA LEU A 427 8.26 -20.04 -28.30
C LEU A 427 7.33 -21.20 -27.93
N ASP A 428 6.10 -21.16 -28.43
CA ASP A 428 5.02 -22.12 -28.11
C ASP A 428 4.75 -22.30 -26.60
N GLY A 429 5.05 -21.28 -25.81
CA GLY A 429 4.87 -21.26 -24.35
C GLY A 429 6.12 -21.61 -23.55
N ASP A 430 7.17 -22.15 -24.18
CA ASP A 430 8.45 -22.42 -23.53
C ASP A 430 9.33 -21.17 -23.51
N SER A 431 10.07 -20.94 -22.42
CA SER A 431 10.93 -19.76 -22.24
C SER A 431 12.34 -19.96 -22.77
N TYR A 432 12.87 -18.93 -23.43
CA TYR A 432 14.21 -18.95 -24.01
C TYR A 432 15.03 -17.71 -23.62
N PRO A 433 16.35 -17.85 -23.44
CA PRO A 433 17.23 -16.72 -23.17
C PRO A 433 17.40 -15.83 -24.42
N LEU A 434 17.76 -14.58 -24.18
CA LEU A 434 18.15 -13.62 -25.20
C LEU A 434 19.68 -13.40 -25.15
N ASP A 435 20.31 -13.43 -26.31
CA ASP A 435 21.72 -13.11 -26.49
C ASP A 435 21.89 -11.61 -26.77
N LEU A 436 22.77 -10.97 -26.00
CA LEU A 436 23.07 -9.55 -26.16
C LEU A 436 23.98 -9.35 -27.37
N SER A 437 23.53 -8.63 -28.40
CA SER A 437 24.42 -8.22 -29.50
C SER A 437 24.95 -6.80 -29.33
N THR A 438 24.06 -5.83 -29.06
CA THR A 438 24.36 -4.38 -28.99
C THR A 438 23.24 -3.63 -28.26
N GLU A 439 23.49 -2.39 -27.82
CA GLU A 439 22.48 -1.54 -27.18
C GLU A 439 21.20 -1.44 -28.03
N GLY A 440 20.08 -1.88 -27.46
CA GLY A 440 18.76 -1.88 -28.08
C GLY A 440 18.44 -3.01 -29.07
N ILE A 441 19.35 -3.98 -29.26
CA ILE A 441 19.09 -5.18 -30.09
C ILE A 441 19.46 -6.44 -29.31
N ALA A 442 18.46 -7.28 -29.04
CA ALA A 442 18.64 -8.65 -28.57
C ALA A 442 18.56 -9.62 -29.74
N ARG A 443 19.29 -10.73 -29.66
CA ARG A 443 19.19 -11.85 -30.60
C ARG A 443 18.69 -13.09 -29.90
N PHE A 444 18.06 -13.96 -30.66
CA PHE A 444 17.70 -15.28 -30.18
C PHE A 444 18.01 -16.34 -31.23
N SER A 445 18.34 -17.54 -30.76
CA SER A 445 18.52 -18.73 -31.59
C SER A 445 18.01 -19.93 -30.82
N ILE A 446 16.87 -20.47 -31.26
CA ILE A 446 16.13 -21.52 -30.58
C ILE A 446 16.10 -22.76 -31.46
N ASN A 447 16.62 -23.89 -30.98
CA ASN A 447 16.46 -25.16 -31.68
C ASN A 447 15.06 -25.72 -31.38
N LYS A 448 14.29 -26.00 -32.43
CA LYS A 448 12.93 -26.52 -32.33
C LYS A 448 12.83 -27.81 -33.15
N ALA A 449 12.30 -28.86 -32.50
CA ALA A 449 11.88 -30.07 -33.19
C ALA A 449 10.50 -29.85 -33.81
N LEU A 450 10.32 -30.33 -35.04
CA LEU A 450 9.09 -30.26 -35.83
C LEU A 450 8.44 -31.65 -35.91
N ASP A 451 7.13 -31.68 -35.73
CA ASP A 451 6.31 -32.83 -36.13
C ASP A 451 6.12 -32.87 -37.66
N GLU A 452 5.81 -34.04 -38.24
CA GLU A 452 5.52 -34.16 -39.68
C GLU A 452 4.29 -33.32 -40.07
N GLY A 453 4.40 -32.57 -41.18
CA GLY A 453 3.35 -31.70 -41.69
C GLY A 453 3.49 -30.22 -41.32
N THR A 454 2.42 -29.44 -41.51
CA THR A 454 2.39 -27.99 -41.27
C THR A 454 2.15 -27.66 -39.80
N GLN A 455 2.96 -26.78 -39.24
CA GLN A 455 2.86 -26.29 -37.86
C GLN A 455 2.96 -24.76 -37.82
N THR A 456 2.28 -24.15 -36.85
CA THR A 456 2.42 -22.72 -36.53
C THR A 456 3.25 -22.58 -35.28
N LEU A 457 4.41 -21.95 -35.42
CA LEU A 457 5.29 -21.55 -34.32
C LEU A 457 4.87 -20.17 -33.85
N VAL A 458 4.69 -20.00 -32.54
CA VAL A 458 4.25 -18.73 -31.95
C VAL A 458 5.33 -18.16 -31.04
N LEU A 459 5.96 -17.07 -31.48
CA LEU A 459 6.87 -16.29 -30.67
C LEU A 459 6.07 -15.25 -29.89
N ARG A 460 6.24 -15.22 -28.56
CA ARG A 460 5.67 -14.18 -27.69
C ARG A 460 6.77 -13.50 -26.91
N LEU A 461 6.72 -12.18 -26.85
CA LEU A 461 7.65 -11.39 -26.07
C LEU A 461 6.87 -10.55 -25.07
N TYR A 462 7.20 -10.71 -23.79
CA TYR A 462 6.61 -9.94 -22.70
C TYR A 462 7.59 -8.89 -22.19
N SER A 463 7.06 -7.69 -21.95
CA SER A 463 7.72 -6.60 -21.22
C SER A 463 6.90 -6.20 -19.98
N PRO A 464 7.49 -5.45 -19.02
CA PRO A 464 6.78 -4.96 -17.83
C PRO A 464 5.55 -4.09 -18.11
N SER A 465 5.47 -3.45 -19.28
CA SER A 465 4.29 -2.69 -19.71
C SER A 465 3.08 -3.59 -20.07
N ALA A 466 3.19 -4.91 -19.89
CA ALA A 466 2.14 -5.91 -20.15
C ALA A 466 1.68 -6.00 -21.62
N ILE A 467 2.41 -5.39 -22.56
CA ILE A 467 2.16 -5.54 -23.99
C ILE A 467 2.91 -6.77 -24.47
N ALA A 468 2.18 -7.85 -24.73
CA ALA A 468 2.73 -9.02 -25.41
C ALA A 468 2.82 -8.74 -26.92
N VAL A 469 4.02 -8.85 -27.48
CA VAL A 469 4.20 -8.81 -28.93
C VAL A 469 4.27 -10.24 -29.43
N GLU A 470 3.40 -10.58 -30.37
CA GLU A 470 3.25 -11.94 -30.91
C GLU A 470 3.65 -11.99 -32.38
N LYS A 471 4.38 -13.03 -32.76
CA LYS A 471 4.77 -13.32 -34.15
C LYS A 471 4.53 -14.79 -34.44
N GLU A 472 3.65 -15.05 -35.40
CA GLU A 472 3.39 -16.40 -35.91
C GLU A 472 4.26 -16.70 -37.14
N ILE A 473 4.77 -17.94 -37.21
CA ILE A 473 5.52 -18.47 -38.35
C ILE A 473 4.97 -19.85 -38.67
N GLN A 474 4.42 -20.03 -39.86
CA GLN A 474 4.06 -21.35 -40.37
C GLN A 474 5.29 -22.01 -41.01
N VAL A 475 5.53 -23.27 -40.69
CA VAL A 475 6.58 -24.10 -41.26
C VAL A 475 6.02 -25.47 -41.60
N GLU A 476 6.64 -26.17 -42.55
CA GLU A 476 6.26 -27.54 -42.91
C GLU A 476 7.48 -28.45 -42.85
N TYR A 477 7.35 -29.61 -42.21
CA TYR A 477 8.37 -30.65 -42.25
C TYR A 477 7.89 -31.82 -43.11
N VAL A 478 8.65 -32.15 -44.15
CA VAL A 478 8.43 -33.28 -45.05
C VAL A 478 9.62 -34.23 -44.94
N PRO A 479 9.48 -35.40 -44.28
CA PRO A 479 10.55 -36.37 -44.17
C PRO A 479 11.08 -36.81 -45.55
N PRO A 480 12.38 -37.09 -45.70
CA PRO A 480 12.90 -37.68 -46.93
C PRO A 480 12.20 -39.00 -47.22
N ALA A 481 11.87 -39.27 -48.49
CA ALA A 481 11.35 -40.56 -48.89
C ALA A 481 12.32 -41.67 -48.48
N THR A 482 11.83 -42.69 -47.78
CA THR A 482 12.60 -43.89 -47.48
C THR A 482 12.67 -44.75 -48.74
N ASP A 483 13.81 -44.75 -49.41
CA ASP A 483 14.09 -45.62 -50.57
C ASP A 483 14.21 -47.11 -50.19
#